data_AF-A0A969KP26-F1
#
_entry.id   AF-A0A969KP26-F1
#
_cell.length_a   1.000
_cell.length_b   1.000
_cell.length_c   1.000
_cell.angle_alpha   90.00
_cell.angle_beta   90.00
_cell.angle_gamma   90.00
#
_symmetry.space_group_name_H-M   'P 1'
#
loop_
_entity.id
_entity.type
_entity.pdbx_description
1 polymer ?
#
loop_
_entity_poly.entity_id
_entity_poly.type
_entity_poly.pdbx_seq_one_letter_code
_entity_poly.pdbx_strand_id
1 'polypeptide(L)' 'MPLNGSVTDSNGYRRVADLGVDKNSEPKPHVPGQAITYTIVVTNAGPSSVDAITLTDNLPAAVLSPVYTAS' A
#
# COMPACT_ATOMS: atom_id res chain seq x y z
N MET A 1 -8.28 1.54 -4.82
CA MET A 1 -8.32 2.36 -6.05
C MET A 1 -6.88 2.61 -6.47
N PRO A 2 -6.50 2.45 -7.74
CA PRO A 2 -5.14 2.72 -8.18
C PRO A 2 -4.81 4.22 -8.08
N LEU A 3 -3.57 4.54 -7.71
CA LEU A 3 -3.00 5.89 -7.75
C LEU A 3 -2.11 6.01 -8.99
N ASN A 4 -2.54 6.82 -9.94
CA ASN A 4 -1.81 7.04 -11.20
C ASN A 4 -1.02 8.35 -11.11
N GLY A 5 0.31 8.26 -11.05
CA GLY A 5 1.21 9.40 -11.11
C GLY A 5 1.84 9.52 -12.50
N SER A 6 1.73 10.69 -13.13
CA SER A 6 2.37 10.98 -14.43
C SER A 6 3.29 12.19 -14.30
N VAL A 7 4.56 12.02 -14.63
CA VAL A 7 5.55 13.11 -14.71
C VAL A 7 6.20 13.06 -16.09
N THR A 8 6.29 14.19 -16.78
CA THR A 8 6.96 14.31 -18.09
C THR A 8 8.43 14.63 -17.86
N ASP A 9 9.35 13.86 -18.43
CA ASP A 9 10.77 14.21 -18.40
C ASP A 9 11.18 15.18 -19.52
N SER A 10 12.34 15.80 -19.39
CA SER A 10 12.87 16.79 -20.34
C SER A 10 13.19 16.23 -21.72
N ASN A 11 13.17 14.90 -21.89
CA ASN A 11 13.42 14.21 -23.15
C ASN A 11 12.11 13.82 -23.86
N GLY A 12 10.95 14.18 -23.29
CA GLY A 12 9.63 13.89 -23.86
C GLY A 12 9.11 12.49 -23.54
N TYR A 13 9.80 11.71 -22.70
CA TYR A 13 9.28 10.44 -22.22
C TYR A 13 8.29 10.67 -21.06
N ARG A 14 7.11 10.04 -21.16
CA ARG A 14 6.11 10.09 -20.10
C ARG A 14 6.45 9.02 -19.06
N ARG A 15 6.96 9.45 -17.90
CA ARG A 15 7.09 8.56 -16.74
C ARG A 15 5.72 8.37 -16.14
N VAL A 16 5.24 7.15 -16.17
CA VAL A 16 3.95 6.74 -15.61
C VAL A 16 4.19 5.61 -14.63
N ALA A 17 3.85 5.85 -13.37
CA ALA A 17 3.64 4.80 -12.39
C ALA A 17 2.13 4.56 -12.26
N ASP A 18 1.76 3.29 -12.18
CA ASP A 18 0.38 2.85 -11.96
C ASP A 18 0.40 2.01 -10.69
N LEU A 19 0.13 2.65 -9.55
CA LEU A 19 0.25 2.03 -8.25
C LEU A 19 -1.09 1.45 -7.79
N GLY A 20 -1.10 0.15 -7.52
CA GLY A 20 -2.19 -0.57 -6.85
C GLY A 20 -1.86 -0.84 -5.39
N VAL A 21 -2.88 -0.84 -4.53
CA VAL A 21 -2.76 -1.23 -3.12
C VAL A 21 -3.86 -2.22 -2.78
N ASP A 22 -3.47 -3.41 -2.32
CA ASP A 22 -4.36 -4.43 -1.79
C ASP A 22 -4.06 -4.65 -0.31
N LYS A 23 -5.11 -4.75 0.51
CA LYS A 23 -5.01 -5.02 1.95
C LYS A 23 -5.88 -6.22 2.30
N ASN A 24 -5.26 -7.23 2.87
CA ASN A 24 -5.94 -8.41 3.40
C ASN A 24 -5.74 -8.52 4.92
N SER A 25 -6.69 -9.15 5.61
CA SER A 25 -6.63 -9.43 7.04
C SER A 25 -6.90 -10.89 7.34
N GLU A 26 -6.21 -11.43 8.34
CA GLU A 26 -6.46 -12.77 8.88
C GLU A 26 -6.29 -12.76 10.42
N PRO A 27 -6.98 -13.64 11.17
CA PRO A 27 -7.97 -14.62 10.70
C PRO A 27 -9.35 -13.99 10.43
N LYS A 28 -10.18 -14.68 9.64
CA LYS A 28 -11.61 -14.37 9.45
C LYS A 28 -12.48 -15.54 9.97
N PRO A 29 -13.46 -15.31 10.88
CA PRO A 29 -13.87 -14.03 11.46
C PRO A 29 -12.88 -13.47 12.48
N HIS A 30 -12.93 -12.16 12.70
CA HIS A 30 -12.13 -11.50 13.73
C HIS A 30 -12.72 -11.75 15.12
N VAL A 31 -11.87 -12.14 16.07
CA VAL A 31 -12.26 -12.39 17.46
C VAL A 31 -11.67 -11.29 18.36
N PRO A 32 -12.49 -10.63 19.20
CA PRO A 32 -11.99 -9.62 20.13
C PRO A 32 -10.86 -10.14 21.03
N GLY A 33 -9.83 -9.32 21.23
CA GLY A 33 -8.66 -9.64 22.06
C GLY A 33 -7.62 -10.55 21.38
N GLN A 34 -7.90 -11.09 20.19
CA GLN A 34 -6.91 -11.81 19.39
C GLN A 34 -6.16 -10.88 18.45
N ALA A 35 -4.93 -11.25 18.10
CA ALA A 35 -4.15 -10.54 17.10
C ALA A 35 -4.79 -10.69 15.71
N ILE A 36 -4.77 -9.59 14.95
CA ILE A 36 -5.12 -9.58 13.53
C ILE A 36 -3.85 -9.25 12.75
N THR A 37 -3.53 -10.07 11.76
CA THR A 37 -2.44 -9.81 10.84
C THR A 37 -3.01 -9.14 9.59
N TYR A 38 -2.50 -7.95 9.28
CA TYR A 38 -2.79 -7.26 8.02
C TYR A 38 -1.61 -7.39 7.07
N THR A 39 -1.89 -7.83 5.85
CA THR A 39 -0.92 -7.86 4.76
C THR A 39 -1.31 -6.80 3.74
N ILE A 40 -0.40 -5.86 3.48
CA ILE A 40 -0.58 -4.83 2.47
C ILE A 40 0.40 -5.09 1.33
N VAL A 41 -0.13 -5.18 0.11
CA VAL A 41 0.64 -5.37 -1.12
C VAL A 41 0.54 -4.10 -1.94
N VAL A 42 1.68 -3.51 -2.26
CA VAL A 42 1.77 -2.36 -3.17
C VAL A 42 2.37 -2.84 -4.48
N THR A 43 1.67 -2.61 -5.59
CA THR A 43 2.07 -3.07 -6.93
C THR A 43 2.27 -1.87 -7.84
N ASN A 44 3.30 -1.87 -8.69
CA ASN A 44 3.44 -0.91 -9.77
C ASN A 44 3.26 -1.60 -11.12
N ALA A 45 2.11 -1.38 -11.74
CA ALA A 45 1.77 -1.90 -13.08
C ALA A 45 2.26 -0.96 -14.21
N GLY A 46 2.80 0.21 -13.87
CA GLY A 46 3.31 1.19 -14.82
C GLY A 46 4.74 0.90 -15.27
N PRO A 47 5.17 1.42 -16.43
CA PRO A 47 6.50 1.17 -16.95
C PRO A 47 7.63 1.90 -16.19
N SER A 48 7.30 2.87 -15.33
CA SER A 48 8.29 3.68 -14.61
C SER A 48 8.51 3.17 -13.19
N SER A 49 9.77 3.06 -12.75
CA SER A 49 10.12 2.77 -11.35
C SER A 49 9.62 3.88 -10.41
N VAL A 50 9.39 3.53 -9.15
CA VAL A 50 9.02 4.48 -8.08
C VAL A 50 10.12 4.46 -7.02
N ASP A 51 10.73 5.62 -6.78
CA ASP A 51 11.88 5.74 -5.89
C ASP A 51 11.49 5.76 -4.41
N ALA A 52 10.29 6.27 -4.09
CA ALA A 52 9.75 6.31 -2.74
C ALA A 52 8.22 6.27 -2.75
N ILE A 53 7.63 5.55 -1.80
CA ILE A 53 6.19 5.48 -1.57
C ILE A 53 5.93 5.81 -0.11
N THR A 54 4.95 6.68 0.15
CA THR A 54 4.37 6.86 1.48
C THR A 54 3.01 6.17 1.50
N LEU A 55 2.81 5.25 2.45
CA LEU A 55 1.55 4.56 2.66
C LEU A 55 0.96 4.99 4.01
N THR A 56 -0.27 5.50 4.00
CA THR A 56 -1.02 5.84 5.21
C THR A 56 -2.10 4.81 5.45
N ASP A 57 -2.08 4.17 6.63
CA ASP A 57 -3.09 3.21 7.06
C ASP A 57 -3.76 3.68 8.36
N ASN A 58 -4.94 4.28 8.23
CA ASN A 58 -5.70 4.79 9.38
C ASN A 58 -6.39 3.63 10.11
N LEU A 59 -5.73 3.09 11.12
CA LEU A 59 -6.28 2.03 11.95
C LEU A 59 -7.39 2.56 12.89
N PRO A 60 -8.50 1.83 13.08
CA PRO A 60 -9.47 2.14 14.11
C PRO A 60 -8.85 2.10 15.51
N ALA A 61 -9.37 2.90 16.45
CA ALA A 61 -8.87 2.94 17.83
C ALA A 61 -8.94 1.59 18.58
N ALA A 62 -9.73 0.63 18.09
CA ALA A 62 -9.83 -0.73 18.63
C ALA A 62 -8.62 -1.62 18.28
N VAL A 63 -7.78 -1.23 17.32
CA VAL A 63 -6.52 -1.93 17.02
C VAL A 63 -5.45 -1.41 17.97
N LEU A 64 -5.04 -2.26 18.91
CA LEU A 64 -4.08 -1.89 19.95
C LEU A 64 -2.67 -2.33 19.54
N SER A 65 -1.68 -1.49 19.85
CA SER A 65 -0.24 -1.80 19.70
C SER A 65 0.16 -2.36 18.32
N PRO A 66 -0.15 -1.67 17.21
CA PRO A 66 0.22 -2.16 15.88
C PRO A 66 1.74 -2.21 15.70
N VAL A 67 2.21 -3.28 15.06
CA VAL A 67 3.62 -3.45 14.65
C VAL A 67 3.63 -3.57 13.13
N TYR A 68 4.56 -2.84 12.49
CA TYR A 68 4.69 -2.81 11.04
C TYR A 68 6.05 -3.36 10.62
N THR A 69 6.03 -4.25 9.63
CA THR A 69 7.22 -4.78 8.98
C THR A 69 7.03 -4.74 7.48
N ALA A 70 7.99 -4.16 6.77
CA ALA A 70 8.05 -4.18 5.31
C ALA A 70 9.26 -5.03 4.88
N SER A 71 9.14 -5.71 3.73
CA SER A 71 10.18 -6.55 3.14
C SER A 71 10.41 -6.19 1.68
#